data_AF-A0A9P3KNI0-F1
#
_entry.id   AF-A0A9P3KNI0-F1
#
_cell.length_a   1.000
_cell.length_b   1.000
_cell.length_c   1.000
_cell.angle_alpha   90.00
_cell.angle_beta   90.00
_cell.angle_gamma   90.00
#
_symmetry.space_group_name_H-M   'P 1'
#
loop_
_entity.id
_entity.type
_entity.pdbx_description
1 polymer ?
#
loop_
_entity_poly.entity_id
_entity_poly.type
_entity_poly.pdbx_seq_one_letter_code
_entity_poly.pdbx_strand_id
1 'polypeptide(L)'
;MAATSNWSDDNKLKSGAFGDVYKGVSPRDGTTLWAVKRAKLLAADFQGEVRQMAGKNHPHIVRLLGFAVGGDMRTRPEQVLIYELAPNADLESWISSKAPFYLSLKQRLDILIGIARGLDYLHSFGLVHRDIKPANILLGESMQAKIADFGLVRAVEGSIVGISHVVGTPGYVDPVYTVTSKATTATDVYSFGVLMLVVLTGRSPSPMADGESNHILAWVEACLASDNPTRLKGLSMDAPDDAVLRLAQLALSCTVERTASRPSMEGIASELQGIRNEMAGKGELSAAGKVDKQAQEMKGAVSHTADLEFVDDLLQGESFKDQSPI
;
A
#
# COMPACT_ATOMS: atom_id res chain seq x y z
N MET A 1 -11.98 14.50 18.94
CA MET A 1 -13.42 14.34 19.21
C MET A 1 -14.26 15.29 18.37
N ALA A 2 -14.30 16.60 18.63
CA ALA A 2 -15.15 17.52 17.84
C ALA A 2 -14.86 17.49 16.31
N ALA A 3 -13.58 17.45 15.92
CA ALA A 3 -13.17 17.38 14.52
C ALA A 3 -13.76 16.18 13.74
N THR A 4 -14.06 15.07 14.42
CA THR A 4 -14.57 13.81 13.82
C THR A 4 -16.05 13.56 14.16
N SER A 5 -16.77 14.58 14.63
CA SER A 5 -18.14 14.45 15.16
C SER A 5 -18.26 13.35 16.22
N ASN A 6 -17.33 13.38 17.20
CA ASN A 6 -17.22 12.38 18.27
C ASN A 6 -16.99 10.94 17.79
N TRP A 7 -16.14 10.78 16.76
CA TRP A 7 -15.83 9.47 16.18
C TRP A 7 -17.05 8.79 15.53
N SER A 8 -17.95 9.59 14.93
CA SER A 8 -19.12 9.06 14.21
C SER A 8 -18.70 8.03 13.16
N ASP A 9 -19.45 6.94 13.06
CA ASP A 9 -19.24 5.93 12.02
C ASP A 9 -19.47 6.51 10.61
N ASP A 10 -20.30 7.56 10.47
CA ASP A 10 -20.48 8.31 9.20
C ASP A 10 -19.16 8.92 8.68
N ASN A 11 -18.21 9.17 9.58
CA ASN A 11 -16.90 9.72 9.25
C ASN A 11 -15.83 8.63 9.14
N LYS A 12 -16.16 7.35 9.34
CA LYS A 12 -15.18 6.28 9.35
C LYS A 12 -14.68 6.00 7.94
N LEU A 13 -13.37 6.11 7.75
CA LEU A 13 -12.70 5.86 6.47
C LEU A 13 -12.18 4.43 6.38
N LYS A 14 -11.60 3.92 7.48
CA LYS A 14 -10.98 2.60 7.51
C LYS A 14 -10.92 2.06 8.94
N SER A 15 -11.05 0.74 9.07
CA SER A 15 -10.72 0.02 10.31
C SER A 15 -9.54 -0.91 10.05
N GLY A 16 -8.62 -1.03 10.99
CA GLY A 16 -7.46 -1.91 10.83
C GLY A 16 -6.79 -2.28 12.15
N ALA A 17 -5.82 -3.20 12.05
CA ALA A 17 -5.06 -3.69 13.21
C ALA A 17 -4.36 -2.56 13.98
N PHE A 18 -3.93 -1.50 13.29
CA PHE A 18 -3.21 -0.37 13.88
C PHE A 18 -4.12 0.77 14.36
N GLY A 19 -5.43 0.64 14.22
CA GLY A 19 -6.39 1.66 14.62
C GLY A 19 -7.48 1.92 13.59
N ASP A 20 -8.40 2.79 13.98
CA ASP A 20 -9.52 3.21 13.14
C ASP A 20 -9.23 4.63 12.63
N VAL A 21 -9.49 4.88 11.35
CA VAL A 21 -9.22 6.15 10.68
C VAL A 21 -10.54 6.83 10.36
N TYR A 22 -10.66 8.09 10.73
CA TYR A 22 -11.85 8.90 10.54
C TYR A 22 -11.53 10.15 9.72
N LYS A 23 -12.47 10.58 8.90
CA LYS A 23 -12.49 11.91 8.31
C LYS A 23 -12.71 12.94 9.42
N GLY A 24 -11.87 13.95 9.45
CA GLY A 24 -12.00 15.07 10.38
C GLY A 24 -12.00 16.41 9.63
N VAL A 25 -12.59 17.43 10.27
CA VAL A 25 -12.50 18.82 9.82
C VAL A 25 -11.58 19.57 10.78
N SER A 26 -10.60 20.29 10.24
CA SER A 26 -9.69 21.14 10.98
C SER A 26 -10.46 22.16 11.82
N PRO A 27 -10.32 22.16 13.16
CA PRO A 27 -10.96 23.17 14.00
C PRO A 27 -10.30 24.55 13.86
N ARG A 28 -9.16 24.67 13.15
CA ARG A 28 -8.48 25.96 12.96
C ARG A 28 -9.14 26.82 11.88
N ASP A 29 -9.60 26.19 10.81
CA ASP A 29 -10.15 26.87 9.62
C ASP A 29 -11.57 26.39 9.25
N GLY A 30 -12.08 25.33 9.90
CA GLY A 30 -13.41 24.78 9.66
C GLY A 30 -13.62 24.15 8.28
N THR A 31 -12.57 24.00 7.47
CA THR A 31 -12.70 23.63 6.04
C THR A 31 -11.70 22.57 5.60
N THR A 32 -10.48 22.58 6.14
CA THR A 32 -9.45 21.61 5.77
C THR A 32 -9.82 20.22 6.30
N LEU A 33 -9.83 19.23 5.41
CA LEU A 33 -10.12 17.84 5.76
C LEU A 33 -8.85 17.10 6.21
N TRP A 34 -8.99 16.29 7.25
CA TRP A 34 -7.94 15.46 7.86
C TRP A 34 -8.32 13.99 7.85
N ALA A 35 -7.30 13.13 7.85
CA ALA A 35 -7.42 11.73 8.23
C ALA A 35 -6.94 11.58 9.69
N VAL A 36 -7.85 11.23 10.59
CA VAL A 36 -7.62 11.16 12.03
C VAL A 36 -7.60 9.69 12.46
N LYS A 37 -6.42 9.14 12.72
CA LYS A 37 -6.20 7.75 13.14
C LYS A 37 -6.26 7.66 14.67
N ARG A 38 -7.26 6.97 15.19
CA ARG A 38 -7.34 6.54 16.59
C ARG A 38 -6.55 5.24 16.73
N ALA A 39 -5.31 5.37 17.22
CA ALA A 39 -4.36 4.29 17.21
C ALA A 39 -4.72 3.19 18.23
N LYS A 40 -4.62 1.94 17.80
CA LYS A 40 -4.67 0.75 18.67
C LYS A 40 -3.25 0.24 18.98
N LEU A 41 -2.28 1.14 19.02
CA LEU A 41 -0.85 0.85 19.16
C LEU A 41 -0.42 0.73 20.63
N LEU A 42 0.73 0.08 20.86
CA LEU A 42 1.45 0.22 22.12
C LEU A 42 2.06 1.62 22.19
N ALA A 43 2.28 2.14 23.39
CA ALA A 43 2.78 3.50 23.57
C ALA A 43 4.13 3.75 22.87
N ALA A 44 5.01 2.75 22.85
CA ALA A 44 6.29 2.81 22.17
C ALA A 44 6.15 2.90 20.65
N ASP A 45 5.21 2.15 20.06
CA ASP A 45 4.96 2.15 18.60
C ASP A 45 4.41 3.50 18.13
N PHE A 46 3.46 4.07 18.88
CA PHE A 46 2.93 5.41 18.59
C PHE A 46 4.02 6.48 18.65
N GLN A 47 4.85 6.49 19.71
CA GLN A 47 5.97 7.43 19.80
C GLN A 47 6.99 7.21 18.67
N GLY A 48 7.21 5.95 18.28
CA GLY A 48 8.06 5.60 17.14
C GLY A 48 7.53 6.16 15.83
N GLU A 49 6.24 6.01 15.53
CA GLU A 49 5.60 6.55 14.32
C GLU A 49 5.69 8.09 14.30
N VAL A 50 5.37 8.75 15.42
CA VAL A 50 5.50 10.22 15.54
C VAL A 50 6.94 10.67 15.30
N ARG A 51 7.93 10.05 15.96
CA ARG A 51 9.35 10.46 15.82
C ARG A 51 9.88 10.26 14.41
N GLN A 52 9.54 9.15 13.77
CA GLN A 52 10.06 8.82 12.44
C GLN A 52 9.40 9.65 11.33
N MET A 53 8.12 10.00 11.50
CA MET A 53 7.35 10.74 10.50
C MET A 53 7.30 12.25 10.74
N ALA A 54 7.65 12.72 11.94
CA ALA A 54 7.75 14.15 12.23
C ALA A 54 8.73 14.84 11.27
N GLY A 55 8.28 15.94 10.66
CA GLY A 55 9.08 16.73 9.72
C GLY A 55 9.28 16.09 8.34
N LYS A 56 8.75 14.88 8.09
CA LYS A 56 8.80 14.28 6.75
C LYS A 56 7.78 14.96 5.85
N ASN A 57 8.26 15.54 4.75
CA ASN A 57 7.44 16.22 3.77
C ASN A 57 7.90 15.86 2.36
N HIS A 58 7.14 15.03 1.68
CA HIS A 58 7.43 14.59 0.33
C HIS A 58 6.10 14.38 -0.43
N PRO A 59 5.98 14.73 -1.73
CA PRO A 59 4.73 14.61 -2.47
C PRO A 59 4.09 13.22 -2.43
N HIS A 60 4.93 12.18 -2.32
CA HIS A 60 4.54 10.77 -2.32
C HIS A 60 4.52 10.09 -0.94
N ILE A 61 4.54 10.87 0.14
CA ILE A 61 4.39 10.40 1.52
C ILE A 61 3.18 11.12 2.13
N VAL A 62 2.27 10.40 2.78
CA VAL A 62 1.17 11.03 3.52
C VAL A 62 1.76 11.82 4.70
N ARG A 63 1.53 13.13 4.71
CA ARG A 63 2.10 14.04 5.71
C ARG A 63 1.41 13.92 7.06
N LEU A 64 2.21 13.65 8.10
CA LEU A 64 1.78 13.79 9.50
C LEU A 64 1.63 15.28 9.83
N LEU A 65 0.41 15.70 10.18
CA LEU A 65 0.06 17.08 10.55
C LEU A 65 0.24 17.34 12.04
N GLY A 66 0.04 16.30 12.85
CA GLY A 66 0.14 16.39 14.30
C GLY A 66 -0.28 15.10 14.98
N PHE A 67 -0.25 15.12 16.30
CA PHE A 67 -0.68 14.02 17.14
C PHE A 67 -1.32 14.56 18.42
N ALA A 68 -2.12 13.74 19.08
CA ALA A 68 -2.66 14.03 20.40
C ALA A 68 -2.59 12.78 21.27
N VAL A 69 -2.34 12.98 22.56
CA VAL A 69 -2.42 11.95 23.60
C VAL A 69 -3.34 12.47 24.68
N GLY A 70 -4.36 11.69 25.04
CA GLY A 70 -5.35 12.08 26.02
C GLY A 70 -5.92 10.88 26.77
N GLY A 71 -6.94 11.11 27.60
CA GLY A 71 -7.53 10.08 28.45
C GLY A 71 -6.80 9.87 29.78
N ASP A 72 -7.28 8.93 30.59
CA ASP A 72 -6.66 8.63 31.89
C ASP A 72 -5.33 7.91 31.69
N MET A 73 -4.24 8.59 32.05
CA MET A 73 -2.87 8.07 31.99
C MET A 73 -2.63 6.86 32.92
N ARG A 74 -3.53 6.61 33.88
CA ARG A 74 -3.53 5.39 34.71
C ARG A 74 -4.13 4.18 33.99
N THR A 75 -4.84 4.42 32.89
CA THR A 75 -5.37 3.40 31.97
C THR A 75 -4.61 3.46 30.64
N ARG A 76 -5.14 2.87 29.55
CA ARG A 76 -4.54 3.00 28.23
C ARG A 76 -4.86 4.40 27.66
N PRO A 77 -3.85 5.27 27.45
CA PRO A 77 -4.10 6.60 26.91
C PRO A 77 -4.67 6.51 25.49
N GLU A 78 -5.59 7.41 25.16
CA GLU A 78 -6.03 7.60 23.78
C GLU A 78 -4.91 8.24 22.98
N GLN A 79 -4.52 7.57 21.90
CA GLN A 79 -3.44 7.99 21.02
C GLN A 79 -4.02 8.30 19.65
N VAL A 80 -3.79 9.52 19.18
CA VAL A 80 -4.37 10.03 17.93
C VAL A 80 -3.28 10.59 17.04
N LEU A 81 -3.26 10.16 15.78
CA LEU A 81 -2.43 10.72 14.72
C LEU A 81 -3.31 11.48 13.74
N ILE A 82 -2.85 12.63 13.28
CA ILE A 82 -3.57 13.51 12.35
C ILE A 82 -2.73 13.60 11.09
N TYR A 83 -3.27 13.10 9.98
CA TYR A 83 -2.65 13.09 8.67
C TYR A 83 -3.41 13.99 7.70
N GLU A 84 -2.74 14.41 6.62
CA GLU A 84 -3.45 14.96 5.46
C GLU A 84 -4.43 13.92 4.89
N LEU A 85 -5.58 14.38 4.41
CA LEU A 85 -6.55 13.50 3.75
C LEU A 85 -6.21 13.36 2.26
N ALA A 86 -5.98 12.13 1.80
CA ALA A 86 -5.91 11.80 0.39
C ALA A 86 -7.33 11.43 -0.11
N PRO A 87 -7.91 12.16 -1.08
CA PRO A 87 -9.35 12.10 -1.33
C PRO A 87 -9.78 10.98 -2.30
N ASN A 88 -8.84 10.31 -2.98
CA ASN A 88 -9.15 9.34 -4.04
C ASN A 88 -8.97 7.88 -3.60
N ALA A 89 -9.24 7.58 -2.32
CA ALA A 89 -9.12 6.25 -1.72
C ALA A 89 -7.70 5.64 -1.83
N ASP A 90 -7.57 4.34 -1.53
CA ASP A 90 -6.33 3.58 -1.69
C ASP A 90 -6.25 2.89 -3.07
N LEU A 91 -5.04 2.55 -3.50
CA LEU A 91 -4.78 1.96 -4.81
C LEU A 91 -5.46 0.60 -4.99
N GLU A 92 -5.66 -0.16 -3.90
CA GLU A 92 -6.39 -1.43 -3.91
C GLU A 92 -7.81 -1.26 -4.49
N SER A 93 -8.47 -0.18 -4.09
CA SER A 93 -9.81 0.18 -4.58
C SER A 93 -9.85 0.42 -6.09
N TRP A 94 -8.72 0.79 -6.72
CA TRP A 94 -8.62 1.10 -8.16
C TRP A 94 -8.14 -0.04 -9.04
N ILE A 95 -7.60 -1.11 -8.44
CA ILE A 95 -7.05 -2.25 -9.19
C ILE A 95 -7.81 -3.57 -8.92
N SER A 96 -8.82 -3.53 -8.05
CA SER A 96 -9.75 -4.64 -7.82
C SER A 96 -10.58 -4.94 -9.08
N SER A 97 -10.95 -6.20 -9.28
CA SER A 97 -11.86 -6.62 -10.36
C SER A 97 -13.26 -6.00 -10.24
N LYS A 98 -13.60 -5.46 -9.06
CA LYS A 98 -14.84 -4.74 -8.78
C LYS A 98 -14.71 -3.22 -8.93
N ALA A 99 -13.53 -2.72 -9.32
CA ALA A 99 -13.31 -1.29 -9.48
C ALA A 99 -14.25 -0.75 -10.57
N PRO A 100 -14.97 0.35 -10.32
CA PRO A 100 -15.88 0.93 -11.32
C PRO A 100 -15.12 1.52 -12.51
N PHE A 101 -13.82 1.78 -12.35
CA PHE A 101 -12.95 2.37 -13.36
C PHE A 101 -11.60 1.67 -13.42
N TYR A 102 -11.05 1.58 -14.63
CA TYR A 102 -9.73 1.00 -14.87
C TYR A 102 -8.68 2.10 -15.04
N LEU A 103 -7.58 1.99 -14.29
CA LEU A 103 -6.39 2.80 -14.53
C LEU A 103 -5.72 2.35 -15.83
N SER A 104 -5.42 3.29 -16.73
CA SER A 104 -4.57 3.02 -17.89
C SER A 104 -3.15 2.67 -17.44
N LEU A 105 -2.37 1.96 -18.29
CA LEU A 105 -0.98 1.68 -17.99
C LEU A 105 -0.16 2.97 -17.75
N LYS A 106 -0.48 4.06 -18.47
CA LYS A 106 0.12 5.39 -18.28
C LYS A 106 -0.03 5.87 -16.83
N GLN A 107 -1.26 5.81 -16.30
CA GLN A 107 -1.56 6.19 -14.91
C GLN A 107 -0.93 5.25 -13.89
N ARG A 108 -0.93 3.94 -14.16
CA ARG A 108 -0.27 2.94 -13.28
C ARG A 108 1.22 3.22 -13.17
N LEU A 109 1.89 3.51 -14.28
CA LEU A 109 3.30 3.90 -14.29
C LEU A 109 3.52 5.20 -13.50
N ASP A 110 2.69 6.23 -13.69
CA ASP A 110 2.80 7.48 -12.92
C ASP A 110 2.66 7.24 -11.40
N ILE A 111 1.75 6.35 -10.99
CA ILE A 111 1.57 5.90 -9.61
C ILE A 111 2.81 5.14 -9.12
N LEU A 112 3.29 4.14 -9.86
CA LEU A 112 4.46 3.33 -9.49
C LEU A 112 5.72 4.19 -9.37
N ILE A 113 5.93 5.15 -10.27
CA ILE A 113 7.04 6.12 -10.19
C ILE A 113 6.91 6.94 -8.90
N GLY A 114 5.71 7.39 -8.56
CA GLY A 114 5.46 8.14 -7.33
C GLY A 114 5.79 7.33 -6.08
N ILE A 115 5.33 6.07 -6.01
CA ILE A 115 5.65 5.16 -4.91
C ILE A 115 7.17 4.94 -4.81
N ALA A 116 7.84 4.69 -5.94
CA ALA A 116 9.28 4.47 -5.96
C ALA A 116 10.05 5.67 -5.42
N ARG A 117 9.70 6.90 -5.83
CA ARG A 117 10.26 8.15 -5.29
C ARG A 117 9.97 8.33 -3.80
N GLY A 118 8.77 7.96 -3.34
CA GLY A 118 8.41 8.01 -1.92
C GLY A 118 9.26 7.06 -1.07
N LEU A 119 9.46 5.83 -1.53
CA LEU A 119 10.31 4.85 -0.84
C LEU A 119 11.78 5.25 -0.85
N ASP A 120 12.29 5.76 -1.97
CA ASP A 120 13.64 6.30 -2.06
C ASP A 120 13.89 7.40 -1.02
N TYR A 121 12.93 8.33 -0.90
CA TYR A 121 12.96 9.36 0.14
C TYR A 121 13.01 8.75 1.56
N LEU A 122 12.19 7.74 1.88
CA LEU A 122 12.24 7.08 3.20
C LEU A 122 13.58 6.35 3.43
N HIS A 123 14.07 5.63 2.43
CA HIS A 123 15.31 4.87 2.46
C HIS A 123 16.52 5.77 2.66
N SER A 124 16.48 7.02 2.17
CA SER A 124 17.53 8.03 2.42
C SER A 124 17.71 8.39 3.91
N PHE A 125 16.67 8.17 4.73
CA PHE A 125 16.74 8.31 6.19
C PHE A 125 16.98 6.98 6.91
N GLY A 126 17.25 5.90 6.17
CA GLY A 126 17.34 4.55 6.72
C GLY A 126 16.02 4.06 7.31
N LEU A 127 14.86 4.52 6.81
CA LEU A 127 13.55 4.06 7.29
C LEU A 127 13.02 2.96 6.37
N VAL A 128 12.58 1.84 6.95
CA VAL A 128 11.94 0.72 6.25
C VAL A 128 10.46 0.71 6.59
N HIS A 129 9.59 0.64 5.59
CA HIS A 129 8.14 0.66 5.76
C HIS A 129 7.57 -0.67 6.24
N ARG A 130 8.02 -1.79 5.65
CA ARG A 130 7.66 -3.19 6.00
C ARG A 130 6.22 -3.63 5.69
N ASP A 131 5.41 -2.79 5.04
CA ASP A 131 4.03 -3.17 4.64
C ASP A 131 3.60 -2.44 3.36
N ILE A 132 4.45 -2.50 2.34
CA ILE A 132 4.15 -1.95 1.02
C ILE A 132 3.18 -2.87 0.30
N LYS A 133 1.97 -2.35 0.07
CA LYS A 133 0.86 -3.00 -0.63
C LYS A 133 -0.12 -1.95 -1.15
N PRO A 134 -1.00 -2.26 -2.13
CA PRO A 134 -1.96 -1.32 -2.67
C PRO A 134 -2.86 -0.65 -1.61
N ALA A 135 -3.27 -1.36 -0.56
CA ALA A 135 -4.11 -0.84 0.53
C ALA A 135 -3.43 0.27 1.37
N ASN A 136 -2.11 0.40 1.29
CA ASN A 136 -1.30 1.40 1.99
C ASN A 136 -0.79 2.51 1.04
N ILE A 137 -1.22 2.51 -0.22
CA ILE A 137 -0.94 3.60 -1.17
C ILE A 137 -2.21 4.39 -1.36
N LEU A 138 -2.30 5.58 -0.78
CA LEU A 138 -3.42 6.49 -1.01
C LEU A 138 -3.21 7.31 -2.28
N LEU A 139 -4.32 7.76 -2.88
CA LEU A 139 -4.28 8.60 -4.07
C LEU A 139 -4.71 10.04 -3.71
N GLY A 140 -3.80 10.98 -3.96
CA GLY A 140 -4.03 12.41 -3.81
C GLY A 140 -4.98 12.96 -4.87
N GLU A 141 -5.32 14.24 -4.77
CA GLU A 141 -6.31 14.91 -5.64
C GLU A 141 -6.02 14.76 -7.14
N SER A 142 -4.76 14.84 -7.55
CA SER A 142 -4.29 14.69 -8.94
C SER A 142 -3.88 13.24 -9.27
N MET A 143 -4.40 12.25 -8.53
CA MET A 143 -4.06 10.82 -8.64
C MET A 143 -2.58 10.49 -8.37
N GLN A 144 -1.85 11.39 -7.72
CA GLN A 144 -0.49 11.13 -7.26
C GLN A 144 -0.50 10.13 -6.10
N ALA A 145 0.36 9.13 -6.17
CA ALA A 145 0.53 8.14 -5.12
C ALA A 145 1.09 8.78 -3.84
N LYS A 146 0.55 8.40 -2.68
CA LYS A 146 1.04 8.78 -1.35
C LYS A 146 1.11 7.53 -0.47
N ILE A 147 2.32 7.16 -0.05
CA ILE A 147 2.52 6.04 0.88
C ILE A 147 1.95 6.41 2.24
N ALA A 148 1.24 5.48 2.87
CA ALA A 148 0.54 5.65 4.14
C ALA A 148 0.71 4.43 5.05
N ASP A 149 0.17 4.55 6.27
CA ASP A 149 0.22 3.55 7.34
C ASP A 149 1.64 3.19 7.83
N PHE A 150 2.21 4.13 8.57
CA PHE A 150 3.58 4.04 9.07
C PHE A 150 3.71 3.32 10.41
N GLY A 151 2.66 2.60 10.85
CA GLY A 151 2.65 1.89 12.14
C GLY A 151 3.73 0.81 12.26
N LEU A 152 4.22 0.32 11.12
CA LEU A 152 5.30 -0.64 11.03
C LEU A 152 6.66 -0.02 10.67
N VAL A 153 6.79 1.31 10.49
CA VAL A 153 8.07 1.90 10.11
C VAL A 153 9.13 1.72 11.20
N ARG A 154 10.35 1.39 10.78
CA ARG A 154 11.53 1.24 11.66
C ARG A 154 12.78 1.81 10.99
N ALA A 155 13.66 2.40 11.80
CA ALA A 155 15.00 2.76 11.37
C ALA A 155 15.89 1.50 11.24
N VAL A 156 16.74 1.47 10.22
CA VAL A 156 17.82 0.49 10.04
C VAL A 156 18.96 0.86 10.98
N GLU A 157 18.82 0.63 12.29
CA GLU A 157 19.93 0.82 13.22
C GLU A 157 20.91 -0.36 13.16
N GLY A 158 22.18 -0.05 12.90
CA GLY A 158 23.30 -0.99 12.74
C GLY A 158 23.78 -1.70 14.01
N SER A 159 22.91 -1.98 14.97
CA SER A 159 23.30 -2.59 16.25
C SER A 159 22.23 -3.53 16.79
N ILE A 160 22.45 -4.85 16.62
CA ILE A 160 22.27 -6.02 17.51
C ILE A 160 21.04 -6.12 18.46
N VAL A 161 20.18 -5.11 18.64
CA VAL A 161 19.11 -5.14 19.64
C VAL A 161 17.74 -5.21 18.96
N GLY A 162 17.21 -6.42 18.92
CA GLY A 162 15.82 -6.70 18.61
C GLY A 162 15.67 -7.56 17.38
N ILE A 163 15.54 -8.87 17.59
CA ILE A 163 14.86 -9.77 16.64
C ILE A 163 13.51 -9.10 16.36
N SER A 164 13.37 -8.45 15.20
CA SER A 164 12.10 -7.86 14.83
C SER A 164 11.17 -9.01 14.47
N HIS A 165 10.03 -9.13 15.16
CA HIS A 165 9.00 -10.06 14.72
C HIS A 165 8.67 -9.77 13.27
N VAL A 166 8.61 -10.83 12.45
CA VAL A 166 8.18 -10.72 11.06
C VAL A 166 6.74 -10.19 11.07
N VAL A 167 6.55 -9.07 10.39
CA VAL A 167 5.30 -8.32 10.27
C VAL A 167 5.14 -7.90 8.83
N GLY A 168 3.90 -7.69 8.40
CA GLY A 168 3.56 -7.32 7.03
C GLY A 168 2.43 -8.21 6.50
N THR A 169 1.99 -7.92 5.29
CA THR A 169 0.84 -8.58 4.69
C THR A 169 1.25 -9.83 3.91
N PRO A 170 0.66 -11.01 4.18
CA PRO A 170 0.94 -12.24 3.43
C PRO A 170 0.86 -12.03 1.90
N GLY A 171 1.83 -12.60 1.18
CA GLY A 171 2.02 -12.38 -0.27
C GLY A 171 2.91 -11.18 -0.61
N TYR A 172 3.08 -10.20 0.27
CA TYR A 172 4.01 -9.07 0.06
C TYR A 172 5.29 -9.19 0.90
N VAL A 173 5.33 -10.08 1.89
CA VAL A 173 6.48 -10.26 2.79
C VAL A 173 7.65 -10.91 2.05
N ASP A 174 8.82 -10.29 2.16
CA ASP A 174 10.08 -10.83 1.62
C ASP A 174 10.44 -12.17 2.30
N PRO A 175 10.68 -13.25 1.53
CA PRO A 175 11.07 -14.54 2.08
C PRO A 175 12.41 -14.45 2.84
N VAL A 176 13.34 -13.61 2.39
CA VAL A 176 14.62 -13.41 3.10
C VAL A 176 14.40 -12.75 4.46
N TYR A 177 13.48 -11.78 4.54
CA TYR A 177 13.09 -11.17 5.81
C TYR A 177 12.42 -12.18 6.73
N THR A 178 11.56 -13.04 6.19
CA THR A 178 10.90 -14.11 6.95
C THR A 178 11.91 -15.05 7.61
N VAL A 179 12.98 -15.42 6.90
CA VAL A 179 14.03 -16.30 7.41
C VAL A 179 14.97 -15.57 8.37
N THR A 180 15.39 -14.36 8.03
CA THR A 180 16.43 -13.64 8.80
C THR A 180 15.87 -12.86 9.99
N SER A 181 14.56 -12.60 10.02
CA SER A 181 13.90 -11.65 10.95
C SER A 181 14.52 -10.25 10.94
N LYS A 182 15.23 -9.87 9.85
CA LYS A 182 15.93 -8.60 9.70
C LYS A 182 15.33 -7.80 8.55
N ALA A 183 14.56 -6.77 8.89
CA ALA A 183 14.05 -5.83 7.90
C ALA A 183 15.17 -4.91 7.40
N THR A 184 15.23 -4.70 6.08
CA THR A 184 16.17 -3.78 5.42
C THR A 184 15.45 -2.99 4.35
N THR A 185 16.07 -1.97 3.75
CA THR A 185 15.49 -1.28 2.59
C THR A 185 15.19 -2.24 1.43
N ALA A 186 15.99 -3.31 1.28
CA ALA A 186 15.75 -4.37 0.30
C ALA A 186 14.44 -5.15 0.57
N THR A 187 13.95 -5.18 1.82
CA THR A 187 12.65 -5.76 2.17
C THR A 187 11.51 -4.98 1.52
N ASP A 188 11.57 -3.64 1.56
CA ASP A 188 10.58 -2.81 0.87
C ASP A 188 10.68 -2.94 -0.65
N VAL A 189 11.90 -3.10 -1.20
CA VAL A 189 12.11 -3.32 -2.64
C VAL A 189 11.39 -4.59 -3.11
N TYR A 190 11.48 -5.68 -2.34
CA TYR A 190 10.73 -6.91 -2.65
C TYR A 190 9.23 -6.67 -2.67
N SER A 191 8.68 -6.07 -1.61
CA SER A 191 7.24 -5.79 -1.51
C SER A 191 6.78 -4.85 -2.64
N PHE A 192 7.62 -3.90 -3.05
CA PHE A 192 7.35 -3.04 -4.20
C PHE A 192 7.34 -3.82 -5.52
N GLY A 193 8.26 -4.77 -5.73
CA GLY A 193 8.24 -5.66 -6.89
C GLY A 193 6.94 -6.46 -6.99
N VAL A 194 6.47 -7.03 -5.87
CA VAL A 194 5.15 -7.69 -5.83
C VAL A 194 4.03 -6.70 -6.15
N LEU A 195 4.05 -5.50 -5.55
CA LEU A 195 3.07 -4.45 -5.82
C LEU A 195 3.01 -4.07 -7.30
N MET A 196 4.16 -3.95 -7.99
CA MET A 196 4.20 -3.68 -9.43
C MET A 196 3.46 -4.75 -10.23
N LEU A 197 3.64 -6.03 -9.90
CA LEU A 197 2.95 -7.13 -10.57
C LEU A 197 1.44 -7.12 -10.29
N VAL A 198 1.03 -6.84 -9.05
CA VAL A 198 -0.37 -6.69 -8.69
C VAL A 198 -1.00 -5.52 -9.44
N VAL A 199 -0.31 -4.38 -9.51
CA VAL A 199 -0.75 -3.20 -10.27
C VAL A 199 -0.77 -3.47 -11.76
N LEU A 200 0.15 -4.24 -12.32
CA LEU A 200 0.14 -4.58 -13.75
C LEU A 200 -1.03 -5.52 -14.09
N THR A 201 -1.17 -6.59 -13.32
CA THR A 201 -2.02 -7.74 -13.69
C THR A 201 -3.43 -7.66 -13.11
N GLY A 202 -3.63 -6.94 -12.00
CA GLY A 202 -4.86 -6.96 -11.20
C GLY A 202 -5.07 -8.23 -10.37
N ARG A 203 -4.08 -9.15 -10.34
CA ARG A 203 -4.19 -10.41 -9.59
C ARG A 203 -3.78 -10.22 -8.13
N SER A 204 -4.38 -11.03 -7.25
CA SER A 204 -3.90 -11.18 -5.87
C SER A 204 -2.48 -11.76 -5.86
N PRO A 205 -1.59 -11.32 -4.94
CA PRO A 205 -0.25 -11.90 -4.81
C PRO A 205 -0.27 -13.32 -4.23
N SER A 206 -1.26 -13.62 -3.38
CA SER A 206 -1.42 -14.93 -2.74
C SER A 206 -2.33 -15.84 -3.56
N PRO A 207 -2.14 -17.17 -3.48
CA PRO A 207 -2.98 -18.15 -4.18
C PRO A 207 -4.47 -17.90 -3.92
N MET A 208 -5.28 -17.88 -4.98
CA MET A 208 -6.73 -17.93 -4.85
C MET A 208 -7.17 -19.37 -4.58
N ALA A 209 -8.33 -19.54 -3.94
CA ALA A 209 -8.91 -20.86 -3.64
C ALA A 209 -9.38 -21.64 -4.88
N ASP A 210 -9.13 -21.12 -6.10
CA ASP A 210 -9.62 -21.62 -7.38
C ASP A 210 -8.67 -22.63 -8.07
N GLY A 211 -7.55 -22.99 -7.43
CA GLY A 211 -6.71 -24.11 -7.87
C GLY A 211 -5.56 -23.75 -8.82
N GLU A 212 -5.38 -22.48 -9.20
CA GLU A 212 -4.11 -21.99 -9.75
C GLU A 212 -3.16 -21.59 -8.60
N SER A 213 -2.69 -22.59 -7.88
CA SER A 213 -2.15 -22.52 -6.51
C SER A 213 -0.76 -21.89 -6.32
N ASN A 214 -0.35 -20.93 -7.16
CA ASN A 214 0.99 -20.35 -7.11
C ASN A 214 0.97 -18.85 -6.77
N HIS A 215 1.96 -18.41 -6.01
CA HIS A 215 2.24 -17.00 -5.76
C HIS A 215 2.38 -16.24 -7.09
N ILE A 216 1.99 -14.96 -7.13
CA ILE A 216 2.00 -14.15 -8.39
C ILE A 216 3.34 -14.18 -9.12
N LEU A 217 4.45 -14.26 -8.40
CA LEU A 217 5.80 -14.38 -8.97
C LEU A 217 5.93 -15.60 -9.89
N ALA A 218 5.60 -16.79 -9.38
CA ALA A 218 5.68 -18.03 -10.14
C ALA A 218 4.74 -18.04 -11.34
N TRP A 219 3.57 -17.40 -11.22
CA TRP A 219 2.65 -17.24 -12.35
C TRP A 219 3.19 -16.31 -13.43
N VAL A 220 3.81 -15.18 -13.05
CA VAL A 220 4.44 -14.25 -14.01
C VAL A 220 5.62 -14.91 -14.71
N GLU A 221 6.47 -15.62 -13.96
CA GLU A 221 7.59 -16.39 -14.53
C GLU A 221 7.11 -17.42 -15.55
N ALA A 222 6.04 -18.17 -15.24
CA ALA A 222 5.44 -19.12 -16.17
C ALA A 222 4.88 -18.43 -17.43
N CYS A 223 4.27 -17.25 -17.29
CA CYS A 223 3.79 -16.48 -18.44
C CYS A 223 4.93 -16.03 -19.34
N LEU A 224 6.03 -15.52 -18.76
CA LEU A 224 7.23 -15.11 -19.50
C LEU A 224 7.91 -16.29 -20.20
N ALA A 225 7.97 -17.47 -19.57
CA ALA A 225 8.53 -18.68 -20.16
C ALA A 225 7.70 -19.24 -21.33
N SER A 226 6.39 -18.96 -21.36
CA SER A 226 5.46 -19.45 -22.39
C SER A 226 5.39 -18.58 -23.66
N ASP A 227 6.22 -17.54 -23.78
CA ASP A 227 6.23 -16.56 -24.88
C ASP A 227 4.85 -15.94 -25.18
N ASN A 228 4.00 -15.84 -24.15
CA ASN A 228 2.65 -15.28 -24.26
C ASN A 228 2.48 -14.07 -23.31
N PRO A 229 3.12 -12.92 -23.64
CA PRO A 229 3.08 -11.73 -22.80
C PRO A 229 1.67 -11.13 -22.67
N THR A 230 0.74 -11.48 -23.57
CA THR A 230 -0.64 -10.98 -23.50
C THR A 230 -1.34 -11.37 -22.20
N ARG A 231 -0.95 -12.51 -21.59
CA ARG A 231 -1.48 -12.94 -20.28
C ARG A 231 -1.12 -11.96 -19.17
N LEU A 232 0.03 -11.29 -19.26
CA LEU A 232 0.48 -10.31 -18.27
C LEU A 232 -0.27 -8.98 -18.37
N LYS A 233 -0.88 -8.70 -19.52
CA LYS A 233 -1.59 -7.44 -19.74
C LYS A 233 -2.72 -7.25 -18.74
N GLY A 234 -3.38 -8.33 -18.31
CA GLY A 234 -4.43 -8.29 -17.29
C GLY A 234 -5.43 -7.16 -17.56
N LEU A 235 -5.40 -6.13 -16.69
CA LEU A 235 -6.26 -4.95 -16.77
C LEU A 235 -5.84 -3.89 -17.81
N SER A 236 -4.79 -4.13 -18.59
CA SER A 236 -4.14 -3.19 -19.53
C SER A 236 -4.05 -3.78 -20.95
N MET A 237 -5.18 -4.24 -21.51
CA MET A 237 -5.21 -4.92 -22.83
C MET A 237 -4.62 -4.08 -23.96
N ASP A 238 -4.79 -2.75 -23.91
CA ASP A 238 -4.27 -1.81 -24.91
C ASP A 238 -2.79 -1.43 -24.70
N ALA A 239 -2.15 -1.96 -23.66
CA ALA A 239 -0.75 -1.66 -23.37
C ALA A 239 0.19 -2.26 -24.43
N PRO A 240 1.28 -1.56 -24.81
CA PRO A 240 2.34 -2.14 -25.63
C PRO A 240 3.02 -3.32 -24.92
N ASP A 241 3.22 -4.42 -25.65
CA ASP A 241 3.82 -5.66 -25.12
C ASP A 241 5.19 -5.42 -24.50
N ASP A 242 6.03 -4.62 -25.15
CA ASP A 242 7.37 -4.25 -24.67
C ASP A 242 7.32 -3.54 -23.30
N ALA A 243 6.39 -2.61 -23.11
CA ALA A 243 6.23 -1.91 -21.85
C ALA A 243 5.79 -2.86 -20.71
N VAL A 244 4.90 -3.80 -21.03
CA VAL A 244 4.41 -4.81 -20.09
C VAL A 244 5.52 -5.80 -19.72
N LEU A 245 6.30 -6.24 -20.70
CA LEU A 245 7.44 -7.14 -20.50
C LEU A 245 8.53 -6.49 -19.64
N ARG A 246 8.93 -5.26 -19.97
CA ARG A 246 9.93 -4.50 -19.19
C ARG A 246 9.46 -4.25 -17.77
N LEU A 247 8.19 -3.90 -17.57
CA LEU A 247 7.63 -3.70 -16.23
C LEU A 247 7.66 -4.99 -15.42
N ALA A 248 7.27 -6.12 -16.01
CA ALA A 248 7.30 -7.43 -15.35
C ALA A 248 8.73 -7.87 -15.01
N GLN A 249 9.69 -7.69 -15.93
CA GLN A 249 11.10 -8.01 -15.71
C GLN A 249 11.72 -7.13 -14.60
N LEU A 250 11.43 -5.83 -14.59
CA LEU A 250 11.86 -4.93 -13.52
C LEU A 250 11.29 -5.39 -12.17
N ALA A 251 9.99 -5.73 -12.12
CA ALA A 251 9.37 -6.24 -10.90
C ALA A 251 10.03 -7.53 -10.39
N LEU A 252 10.36 -8.48 -11.27
CA LEU A 252 11.05 -9.71 -10.90
C LEU A 252 12.50 -9.45 -10.42
N SER A 253 13.18 -8.45 -10.98
CA SER A 253 14.51 -8.05 -10.51
C SER A 253 14.50 -7.51 -9.07
N CYS A 254 13.37 -6.94 -8.63
CA CYS A 254 13.17 -6.50 -7.25
C CYS A 254 12.97 -7.66 -6.27
N THR A 255 12.60 -8.85 -6.75
CA THR A 255 12.19 -9.99 -5.90
C THR A 255 13.21 -11.12 -5.82
N VAL A 256 14.40 -10.93 -6.39
CA VAL A 256 15.47 -11.93 -6.34
C VAL A 256 15.93 -12.21 -4.90
N GLU A 257 16.34 -13.45 -4.63
CA GLU A 257 16.75 -13.89 -3.28
C GLU A 257 18.02 -13.18 -2.78
N ARG A 258 18.99 -12.96 -3.67
CA ARG A 258 20.19 -12.18 -3.35
C ARG A 258 19.82 -10.70 -3.21
N THR A 259 19.53 -10.27 -1.99
CA THR A 259 19.04 -8.91 -1.68
C THR A 259 19.92 -7.79 -2.22
N ALA A 260 21.25 -7.99 -2.24
CA ALA A 260 22.21 -7.02 -2.80
C ALA A 260 22.16 -6.89 -4.33
N SER A 261 21.50 -7.80 -5.03
CA SER A 261 21.27 -7.74 -6.48
C SER A 261 19.96 -7.04 -6.84
N ARG A 262 19.11 -6.72 -5.86
CA ARG A 262 17.88 -5.95 -6.09
C ARG A 262 18.27 -4.49 -6.43
N PRO A 263 17.59 -3.86 -7.40
CA PRO A 263 17.87 -2.46 -7.74
C PRO A 263 17.49 -1.50 -6.61
N SER A 264 18.09 -0.31 -6.59
CA SER A 264 17.69 0.77 -5.69
C SER A 264 16.34 1.36 -6.10
N MET A 265 15.62 1.99 -5.16
CA MET A 265 14.36 2.67 -5.47
C MET A 265 14.52 3.81 -6.48
N GLU A 266 15.63 4.56 -6.42
CA GLU A 266 16.03 5.51 -7.47
C GLU A 266 16.16 4.85 -8.85
N GLY A 267 16.89 3.73 -8.95
CA GLY A 267 17.08 3.00 -10.21
C GLY A 267 15.77 2.46 -10.78
N ILE A 268 14.90 1.94 -9.91
CA ILE A 268 13.55 1.50 -10.26
C ILE A 268 12.73 2.67 -10.79
N ALA A 269 12.74 3.82 -10.11
CA ALA A 269 12.01 5.02 -10.55
C ALA A 269 12.50 5.51 -11.92
N SER A 270 13.81 5.45 -12.18
CA SER A 270 14.40 5.80 -13.48
C SER A 270 13.94 4.87 -14.60
N GLU A 271 13.97 3.55 -14.37
CA GLU A 271 13.52 2.58 -15.39
C GLU A 271 12.02 2.72 -15.69
N LEU A 272 11.19 2.87 -14.65
CA LEU A 272 9.76 3.15 -14.80
C LEU A 272 9.50 4.43 -15.62
N GLN A 273 10.28 5.49 -15.36
CA GLN A 273 10.19 6.74 -16.11
C GLN A 273 10.60 6.55 -17.58
N GLY A 274 11.59 5.71 -17.86
CA GLY A 274 11.98 5.32 -19.22
C GLY A 274 10.83 4.67 -19.98
N ILE A 275 10.25 3.62 -19.41
CA ILE A 275 9.06 2.93 -19.98
C ILE A 275 7.93 3.94 -20.24
N ARG A 276 7.68 4.83 -19.26
CA ARG A 276 6.61 5.84 -19.33
C ARG A 276 6.81 6.89 -20.41
N ASN A 277 8.05 7.28 -20.69
CA ASN A 277 8.38 8.29 -21.71
C ASN A 277 8.28 7.71 -23.12
N GLU A 278 8.73 6.47 -23.32
CA GLU A 278 8.64 5.78 -24.62
C GLU A 278 7.19 5.53 -25.05
N MET A 279 6.30 5.30 -24.08
CA MET A 279 4.86 5.23 -24.33
C MET A 279 4.28 6.58 -24.80
N ALA A 280 4.78 7.70 -24.30
CA ALA A 280 4.31 9.04 -24.70
C ALA A 280 4.78 9.41 -26.12
N GLY A 281 5.99 8.98 -26.51
CA GLY A 281 6.54 9.20 -27.85
C GLY A 281 5.77 8.50 -28.99
N LYS A 282 4.90 7.54 -28.67
CA LYS A 282 4.10 6.77 -29.66
C LYS A 282 2.62 7.19 -29.75
N GLY A 283 2.18 8.20 -29.00
CA GLY A 283 0.84 8.77 -29.16
C GLY A 283 0.40 9.73 -28.04
N GLU A 284 0.13 10.98 -28.39
CA GLU A 284 -0.71 11.91 -27.62
C GLU A 284 -1.76 12.50 -28.59
N LEU A 285 -3.03 12.68 -28.23
CA LEU A 285 -3.57 13.48 -27.12
C LEU A 285 -4.88 12.88 -26.51
N SER A 286 -5.31 13.41 -25.35
CA SER A 286 -6.60 13.18 -24.65
C SER A 286 -6.64 12.07 -23.57
N ALA A 287 -6.04 12.31 -22.40
CA ALA A 287 -6.31 11.51 -21.19
C ALA A 287 -6.70 12.34 -19.95
N ALA A 288 -6.24 13.60 -19.81
CA ALA A 288 -6.41 14.38 -18.59
C ALA A 288 -7.87 14.58 -18.16
N GLY A 289 -8.78 14.90 -19.09
CA GLY A 289 -10.20 15.15 -18.76
C GLY A 289 -11.02 13.92 -18.34
N LYS A 290 -10.55 12.70 -18.61
CA LYS A 290 -11.24 11.47 -18.17
C LYS A 290 -10.95 11.14 -16.71
N VAL A 291 -9.78 11.53 -16.21
CA VAL A 291 -9.30 11.20 -14.86
C VAL A 291 -10.08 11.94 -13.79
N ASP A 292 -10.30 13.25 -13.96
CA ASP A 292 -11.03 14.07 -12.98
C ASP A 292 -12.47 13.58 -12.80
N LYS A 293 -13.09 13.13 -13.90
CA LYS A 293 -14.45 12.54 -13.87
C LYS A 293 -14.47 11.21 -13.10
N GLN A 294 -13.53 10.31 -13.38
CA GLN A 294 -13.43 9.01 -12.67
C GLN A 294 -13.12 9.20 -11.18
N ALA A 295 -12.26 10.16 -10.83
CA ALA A 295 -11.95 10.48 -9.43
C ALA A 295 -13.17 11.05 -8.69
N GLN A 296 -13.98 11.89 -9.34
CA GLN A 296 -15.24 12.37 -8.77
C GLN A 296 -16.27 11.24 -8.57
N GLU A 297 -16.39 10.33 -9.54
CA GLU A 297 -17.32 9.20 -9.47
C GLU A 297 -16.88 8.16 -8.42
N MET A 298 -15.58 7.89 -8.29
CA MET A 298 -15.03 7.00 -7.26
C MET A 298 -15.30 7.53 -5.84
N LYS A 299 -15.22 8.85 -5.62
CA LYS A 299 -15.59 9.46 -4.33
C LYS A 299 -17.03 9.18 -3.93
N GLY A 300 -17.96 9.17 -4.89
CA GLY A 300 -19.37 8.84 -4.65
C GLY A 300 -19.63 7.35 -4.40
N ALA A 301 -18.86 6.46 -5.06
CA ALA A 301 -18.98 5.01 -4.87
C ALA A 301 -18.49 4.57 -3.48
N VAL A 302 -17.35 5.12 -3.01
CA VAL A 302 -16.77 4.76 -1.71
C VAL A 302 -17.64 5.24 -0.54
N SER A 303 -18.36 6.36 -0.69
CA SER A 303 -19.32 6.81 0.33
C SER A 303 -20.55 5.91 0.49
N HIS A 304 -20.88 5.09 -0.52
CA HIS A 304 -22.02 4.17 -0.47
C HIS A 304 -21.65 2.74 -0.06
N THR A 305 -20.38 2.34 -0.20
CA THR A 305 -19.92 1.00 0.21
C THR A 305 -19.71 0.85 1.72
N ALA A 306 -19.78 1.94 2.50
CA ALA A 306 -19.81 1.86 3.96
C ALA A 306 -21.11 1.24 4.52
N ASP A 307 -22.15 1.11 3.68
CA ASP A 307 -23.48 0.58 4.05
C ASP A 307 -23.68 -0.92 3.74
N LEU A 308 -22.66 -1.65 3.28
CA LEU A 308 -22.77 -3.07 2.98
C LEU A 308 -21.94 -3.92 3.95
N GLU A 309 -22.63 -4.39 5.00
CA GLU A 309 -22.19 -5.40 5.95
C GLU A 309 -21.63 -6.65 5.23
N PHE A 310 -20.42 -7.08 5.61
CA PHE A 310 -19.90 -8.40 5.25
C PHE A 310 -20.11 -9.36 6.42
N VAL A 311 -20.75 -10.48 6.07
CA VAL A 311 -21.12 -11.61 6.92
C VAL A 311 -19.86 -12.32 7.43
N ASP A 312 -19.82 -12.53 8.75
CA ASP A 312 -18.92 -13.46 9.45
C ASP A 312 -19.15 -14.88 8.92
N ASP A 313 -18.15 -15.45 8.24
CA ASP A 313 -18.06 -16.91 8.10
C ASP A 313 -16.62 -17.31 7.73
N LEU A 314 -15.70 -17.25 8.71
CA LEU A 314 -14.48 -18.07 8.68
C LEU A 314 -13.78 -18.20 10.05
N LEU A 315 -14.50 -18.33 11.17
CA LEU A 315 -13.90 -18.69 12.47
C LEU A 315 -14.82 -19.54 13.36
N GLN A 316 -15.44 -20.59 12.81
CA GLN A 316 -15.93 -21.72 13.61
C GLN A 316 -15.35 -23.04 13.09
N GLY A 317 -14.09 -23.28 13.45
CA GLY A 317 -13.48 -24.61 13.43
C GLY A 317 -13.50 -25.17 14.84
N GLU A 318 -14.38 -26.13 15.06
CA GLU A 318 -14.74 -26.71 16.36
C GLU A 318 -13.56 -27.35 17.11
N SER A 319 -13.71 -27.34 18.44
CA SER A 319 -12.82 -27.97 19.42
C SER A 319 -12.66 -29.47 19.18
N PHE A 320 -11.41 -29.94 19.12
CA PHE A 320 -11.10 -31.34 19.38
C PHE A 320 -11.46 -31.68 20.83
N LYS A 321 -12.48 -32.52 21.02
CA LYS A 321 -12.76 -33.19 22.28
C LYS A 321 -12.04 -34.54 22.33
N ASP A 322 -11.28 -34.66 23.40
CA ASP A 322 -10.72 -35.86 24.03
C ASP A 322 -11.69 -37.06 24.00
N GLN A 323 -11.21 -38.22 23.57
CA GLN A 323 -11.79 -39.52 23.90
C GLN A 323 -10.67 -40.48 24.33
N SER A 324 -10.63 -40.75 25.63
CA SER A 324 -9.87 -41.86 26.23
C SER A 324 -10.61 -43.19 25.99
N PRO A 325 -9.90 -44.31 25.79
CA PRO A 325 -10.53 -45.59 25.48
C PRO A 325 -10.89 -46.40 26.75
N ILE A 326 -11.93 -47.23 26.61
CA ILE A 326 -12.03 -48.54 27.27
C ILE A 326 -11.76 -49.58 26.19
#